data_AF-A4X9A5-F1
#
_entry.id   AF-A4X9A5-F1
#
_cell.length_a   1.000
_cell.length_b   1.000
_cell.length_c   1.000
_cell.angle_alpha   90.00
_cell.angle_beta   90.00
_cell.angle_gamma   90.00
#
_symmetry.space_group_name_H-M   'P 1'
#
loop_
_entity.id
_entity.type
_entity.pdbx_description
1 polymer ?
#
loop_
_entity_poly.entity_id
_entity_poly.type
_entity_poly.pdbx_seq_one_letter_code
_entity_poly.pdbx_strand_id
1 'polypeptide(L)'
;MIGGGTRRREPRFPPRGPIHQTRRQRVDSYRYGTCTIHPSPGGSPRGRPALKLLLSHPRLVGMDTSATPALVCSARGCAAPAQWALRWNNPRLHDATRRKTWLACPEHRVTLGDFLNARGFLREVAPTAESPTLDS
;
A
#
# COMPACT_ATOMS: atom_id res chain seq x y z
N MET A 1 30.78 22.65 57.23
CA MET A 1 29.53 21.94 56.85
C MET A 1 28.46 22.98 56.53
N ILE A 2 27.52 22.64 55.63
CA ILE A 2 26.36 23.40 55.07
C ILE A 2 26.74 24.40 53.96
N GLY A 3 26.35 24.28 52.69
CA GLY A 3 25.28 23.52 52.04
C GLY A 3 24.52 24.46 51.09
N GLY A 4 25.16 24.90 49.99
CA GLY A 4 24.59 25.86 49.04
C GLY A 4 23.52 25.22 48.15
N GLY A 5 22.25 25.32 48.55
CA GLY A 5 21.11 24.78 47.80
C GLY A 5 20.80 25.61 46.54
N THR A 6 21.05 25.02 45.36
CA THR A 6 20.55 25.53 44.09
C THR A 6 19.02 25.35 44.03
N ARG A 7 18.24 26.43 44.16
CA ARG A 7 16.80 26.38 43.91
C ARG A 7 16.54 26.24 42.41
N ARG A 8 16.31 25.01 41.92
CA ARG A 8 15.68 24.80 40.61
C ARG A 8 14.28 25.41 40.65
N ARG A 9 14.00 26.36 39.75
CA ARG A 9 12.63 26.78 39.47
C ARG A 9 11.97 25.69 38.63
N GLU A 10 10.95 25.04 39.17
CA GLU A 10 10.10 24.13 38.41
C GLU A 10 9.27 24.90 37.37
N PRO A 11 9.21 24.46 36.10
CA PRO A 11 8.26 24.99 35.14
C PRO A 11 6.84 24.61 35.57
N ARG A 12 6.06 25.62 35.95
CA ARG A 12 4.65 25.51 36.36
C ARG A 12 3.80 25.22 35.12
N PHE A 13 3.62 23.94 34.78
CA PHE A 13 2.66 23.53 33.74
C PHE A 13 1.22 23.69 34.26
N PRO A 14 0.29 24.30 33.50
CA PRO A 14 -1.11 24.33 33.88
C PRO A 14 -1.72 22.91 33.82
N PRO A 15 -2.73 22.59 34.65
CA PRO A 15 -3.41 21.31 34.57
C PRO A 15 -4.11 21.17 33.20
N ARG A 16 -3.90 20.03 32.54
CA ARG A 16 -4.65 19.67 31.33
C ARG A 16 -6.11 19.49 31.73
N GLY A 17 -6.98 20.38 31.24
CA GLY A 17 -8.42 20.23 31.37
C GLY A 17 -8.91 18.92 30.73
N PRO A 18 -10.13 18.48 31.08
CA PRO A 18 -10.68 17.24 30.55
C PRO A 18 -10.82 17.32 29.02
N ILE A 19 -10.20 16.38 28.33
CA ILE A 19 -10.38 16.17 26.90
C ILE A 19 -11.81 15.64 26.75
N HIS A 20 -12.76 16.50 26.35
CA HIS A 20 -14.07 16.06 25.92
C HIS A 20 -13.88 15.18 24.68
N GLN A 21 -13.82 13.88 24.92
CA GLN A 21 -13.79 12.84 23.91
C GLN A 21 -15.19 12.83 23.28
N THR A 22 -15.36 13.60 22.20
CA THR A 22 -16.59 13.57 21.42
C THR A 22 -16.78 12.16 20.89
N ARG A 23 -17.73 11.49 21.52
CA ARG A 23 -18.24 10.16 21.27
C ARG A 23 -18.56 9.97 19.79
N ARG A 24 -17.85 9.01 19.18
CA ARG A 24 -18.19 8.18 18.02
C ARG A 24 -19.27 8.73 17.07
N GLN A 25 -18.84 9.31 15.96
CA GLN A 25 -19.62 9.18 14.73
C GLN A 25 -19.34 7.80 14.14
N ARG A 26 -20.37 6.95 14.08
CA ARG A 26 -20.41 5.80 13.19
C ARG A 26 -20.13 6.30 11.77
N VAL A 27 -19.02 5.87 11.18
CA VAL A 27 -18.97 5.72 9.72
C VAL A 27 -19.74 4.45 9.39
N ASP A 28 -21.05 4.62 9.26
CA ASP A 28 -21.95 3.61 8.75
C ASP A 28 -21.62 3.37 7.26
N SER A 29 -21.64 2.10 6.86
CA SER A 29 -21.64 1.60 5.49
C SER A 29 -20.39 1.82 4.61
N TYR A 30 -19.44 0.88 4.70
CA TYR A 30 -18.85 0.33 3.47
C TYR A 30 -19.97 -0.39 2.72
N ARG A 31 -20.75 0.37 1.96
CA ARG A 31 -21.70 -0.19 1.00
C ARG A 31 -20.83 -0.74 -0.13
N TYR A 32 -20.50 -2.03 -0.08
CA TYR A 32 -20.21 -2.77 -1.29
C TYR A 32 -21.42 -2.56 -2.19
N GLY A 33 -21.31 -1.68 -3.17
CA GLY A 33 -22.26 -1.59 -4.25
C GLY A 33 -22.24 -2.95 -4.94
N THR A 34 -23.17 -3.84 -4.59
CA THR A 34 -23.60 -4.89 -5.48
C THR A 34 -24.14 -4.15 -6.70
N CYS A 35 -23.32 -4.07 -7.75
CA CYS A 35 -23.79 -3.69 -9.08
C CYS A 35 -24.73 -4.81 -9.53
N THR A 36 -25.96 -4.78 -9.05
CA THR A 36 -27.05 -5.56 -9.64
C THR A 36 -27.30 -4.92 -10.99
N ILE A 37 -26.69 -5.49 -12.03
CA ILE A 37 -27.01 -5.19 -13.41
C ILE A 37 -28.47 -5.61 -13.60
N HIS A 38 -29.41 -4.68 -13.42
CA HIS A 38 -30.79 -4.89 -13.81
C HIS A 38 -30.83 -4.89 -15.34
N PRO A 39 -31.23 -5.98 -16.02
CA PRO A 39 -31.50 -5.91 -17.44
C PRO A 39 -32.71 -4.98 -17.65
N SER A 40 -32.49 -3.81 -18.26
CA SER A 40 -33.57 -3.01 -18.79
C SER A 40 -34.33 -3.84 -19.84
N PRO A 41 -35.65 -4.03 -19.70
CA PRO A 41 -36.43 -4.65 -20.75
C PRO A 41 -36.63 -3.63 -21.87
N GLY A 42 -36.02 -3.90 -23.02
CA GLY A 42 -36.42 -3.27 -24.28
C GLY A 42 -35.57 -2.08 -24.71
N GLY A 43 -34.63 -2.33 -25.61
CA GLY A 43 -33.90 -1.29 -26.32
C GLY A 43 -32.79 -1.86 -27.19
N SER A 44 -33.14 -2.64 -28.21
CA SER A 44 -32.19 -3.23 -29.16
C SER A 44 -31.34 -2.17 -29.87
N PRO A 45 -29.99 -2.22 -29.82
CA PRO A 45 -29.19 -1.60 -30.85
C PRO A 45 -28.97 -2.60 -31.99
N ARG A 46 -29.36 -2.15 -33.18
CA ARG A 46 -29.23 -2.83 -34.46
C ARG A 46 -27.77 -3.24 -34.74
N GLY A 47 -27.59 -4.50 -35.14
CA GLY A 47 -26.56 -4.99 -36.06
C GLY A 47 -25.11 -4.58 -35.82
N ARG A 48 -24.32 -5.47 -35.21
CA ARG A 48 -22.88 -5.56 -35.52
C ARG A 48 -22.71 -6.69 -36.55
N PRO A 49 -22.27 -6.43 -37.79
CA PRO A 49 -21.97 -7.51 -38.72
C PRO A 49 -20.87 -8.40 -38.13
N ALA A 50 -21.06 -9.71 -38.21
CA ALA A 50 -20.07 -10.71 -37.85
C ALA A 50 -18.90 -10.66 -38.86
N LEU A 51 -17.95 -9.76 -38.64
CA LEU A 51 -16.63 -9.87 -39.24
C LEU A 51 -15.88 -10.99 -38.53
N LYS A 52 -15.82 -12.13 -39.23
CA LYS A 52 -14.88 -13.23 -38.97
C LYS A 52 -13.46 -12.68 -39.06
N LEU A 53 -12.96 -12.08 -37.99
CA LEU A 53 -11.52 -11.91 -37.80
C LEU A 53 -11.00 -13.21 -37.21
N LEU A 54 -10.72 -14.15 -38.11
CA LEU A 54 -9.65 -15.11 -37.91
C LEU A 54 -8.35 -14.31 -37.80
N LEU A 55 -8.12 -13.70 -36.64
CA LEU A 55 -6.79 -13.22 -36.27
C LEU A 55 -6.00 -14.44 -35.81
N SER A 56 -5.48 -15.13 -36.81
CA SER A 56 -4.19 -15.81 -36.72
C SER A 56 -3.25 -14.83 -36.03
N HIS A 57 -2.93 -15.04 -34.77
CA HIS A 57 -1.87 -14.29 -34.10
C HIS A 57 -0.57 -14.86 -34.68
N PRO A 58 0.18 -14.17 -35.57
CA PRO A 58 1.53 -14.63 -35.86
C PRO A 58 2.32 -14.55 -34.56
N ARG A 59 2.54 -15.72 -33.98
CA ARG A 59 3.58 -15.93 -33.00
C ARG A 59 4.93 -15.65 -33.69
N LEU A 60 5.84 -15.09 -32.90
CA LEU A 60 7.30 -15.04 -33.06
C LEU A 60 7.90 -13.73 -33.59
N VAL A 61 8.24 -12.84 -32.65
CA VAL A 61 9.53 -12.13 -32.70
C VAL A 61 10.13 -12.10 -31.28
N GLY A 62 11.32 -12.71 -31.12
CA GLY A 62 12.31 -12.36 -30.10
C GLY A 62 12.02 -12.76 -28.65
N MET A 63 12.18 -14.04 -28.33
CA MET A 63 12.37 -14.52 -26.96
C MET A 63 13.84 -14.33 -26.62
N ASP A 64 14.21 -13.12 -26.18
CA ASP A 64 15.55 -12.85 -25.66
C ASP A 64 15.50 -12.36 -24.21
N THR A 65 16.34 -13.02 -23.44
CA THR A 65 16.78 -12.80 -22.06
C THR A 65 15.74 -13.04 -20.97
N SER A 66 15.96 -14.19 -20.32
CA SER A 66 15.77 -14.48 -18.90
C SER A 66 16.42 -13.41 -18.00
N ALA A 67 16.00 -12.14 -18.14
CA ALA A 67 16.33 -11.06 -17.25
C ALA A 67 15.16 -10.94 -16.30
N THR A 68 15.34 -11.39 -15.06
CA THR A 68 14.39 -11.08 -13.98
C THR A 68 14.14 -9.57 -14.03
N PRO A 69 12.90 -9.11 -14.32
CA PRO A 69 12.65 -7.69 -14.43
C PRO A 69 13.03 -7.04 -13.10
N ALA A 70 13.96 -6.08 -13.16
CA ALA A 70 14.43 -5.40 -11.97
C ALA A 70 13.23 -4.85 -11.18
N LEU A 71 13.16 -5.18 -9.90
CA LEU A 71 12.07 -4.75 -9.03
C LEU A 71 12.08 -3.22 -8.95
N VAL A 72 10.95 -2.58 -9.26
CA VAL A 72 10.85 -1.10 -9.34
C VAL A 72 10.26 -0.53 -8.06
N CYS A 73 10.78 0.63 -7.64
CA CYS A 73 10.25 1.35 -6.48
C CYS A 73 8.76 1.70 -6.65
N SER A 74 7.98 1.53 -5.58
CA SER A 74 6.55 1.86 -5.53
C SER A 74 6.27 3.35 -5.27
N ALA A 75 7.30 4.15 -5.01
CA ALA A 75 7.14 5.60 -4.90
C ALA A 75 6.66 6.16 -6.24
N ARG A 76 5.66 7.05 -6.19
CA ARG A 76 5.03 7.58 -7.40
C ARG A 76 6.05 8.32 -8.26
N GLY A 77 6.20 7.90 -9.51
CA GLY A 77 7.14 8.48 -10.47
C GLY A 77 8.59 8.04 -10.29
N CYS A 78 8.88 7.12 -9.36
CA CYS A 78 10.22 6.58 -9.18
C CYS A 78 10.39 5.32 -10.04
N ALA A 79 11.44 5.28 -10.85
CA ALA A 79 11.84 4.11 -11.64
C ALA A 79 13.12 3.43 -11.10
N ALA A 80 13.63 3.88 -9.95
CA ALA A 80 14.86 3.35 -9.36
C ALA A 80 14.69 1.89 -8.92
N PRO A 81 15.77 1.09 -8.94
CA PRO A 81 15.73 -0.30 -8.51
C PRO A 81 15.43 -0.40 -7.01
N ALA A 82 14.49 -1.26 -6.66
CA ALA A 82 14.07 -1.49 -5.30
C ALA A 82 14.98 -2.49 -4.59
N GLN A 83 15.56 -2.04 -3.47
CA GLN A 83 16.45 -2.84 -2.63
C GLN A 83 15.75 -3.33 -1.36
N TRP A 84 14.54 -2.82 -1.08
CA TRP A 84 13.74 -3.23 0.07
C TRP A 84 12.28 -3.54 -0.25
N ALA A 85 11.76 -4.54 0.45
CA ALA A 85 10.35 -4.86 0.58
C ALA A 85 9.81 -4.37 1.94
N LEU A 86 8.86 -3.44 1.88
CA LEU A 86 8.10 -2.95 3.04
C LEU A 86 6.79 -3.74 3.11
N ARG A 87 6.71 -4.70 4.02
CA ARG A 87 5.52 -5.52 4.25
C ARG A 87 4.58 -4.78 5.21
N TRP A 88 3.32 -4.61 4.82
CA TRP A 88 2.35 -3.83 5.56
C TRP A 88 0.97 -4.49 5.61
N ASN A 89 0.19 -4.13 6.63
CA ASN A 89 -1.19 -4.58 6.82
C ASN A 89 -2.08 -3.39 7.23
N ASN A 90 -3.22 -3.23 6.55
CA ASN A 90 -4.30 -2.35 6.99
C ASN A 90 -5.42 -3.19 7.65
N PRO A 91 -5.52 -3.22 8.99
CA PRO A 91 -6.45 -4.08 9.71
C PRO A 91 -7.92 -3.72 9.49
N ARG A 92 -8.22 -2.57 8.87
CA ARG A 92 -9.60 -2.20 8.51
C ARG A 92 -10.09 -2.89 7.24
N LEU A 93 -9.19 -3.39 6.40
CA LEU A 93 -9.52 -4.00 5.09
C LEU A 93 -9.03 -5.43 4.94
N HIS A 94 -8.04 -5.83 5.75
CA HIS A 94 -7.37 -7.12 5.65
C HIS A 94 -7.30 -7.78 7.03
N ASP A 95 -7.38 -9.10 7.04
CA ASP A 95 -7.08 -9.91 8.22
C ASP A 95 -5.58 -9.79 8.60
N ALA A 96 -5.21 -10.24 9.79
CA ALA A 96 -3.85 -10.11 10.30
C ALA A 96 -2.81 -10.91 9.49
N THR A 97 -3.23 -11.94 8.77
CA THR A 97 -2.36 -12.87 8.02
C THR A 97 -2.02 -12.31 6.64
N ARG A 98 -2.93 -11.56 6.01
CA ARG A 98 -2.72 -10.94 4.70
C ARG A 98 -1.84 -9.69 4.81
N ARG A 99 -0.68 -9.73 4.15
CA ARG A 99 0.27 -8.60 4.04
C ARG A 99 0.43 -8.19 2.60
N LYS A 100 0.42 -6.89 2.35
CA LYS A 100 0.83 -6.30 1.08
C LYS A 100 2.31 -5.92 1.16
N THR A 101 2.96 -5.79 0.01
CA THR A 101 4.36 -5.39 -0.09
C THR A 101 4.48 -4.15 -0.96
N TRP A 102 5.20 -3.14 -0.48
CA TRP A 102 5.69 -2.03 -1.28
C TRP A 102 7.19 -2.16 -1.47
N LEU A 103 7.66 -1.83 -2.67
CA LEU A 103 9.07 -1.89 -3.05
C LEU A 103 9.70 -0.51 -2.88
N ALA A 104 10.91 -0.43 -2.33
CA ALA A 104 11.60 0.83 -2.06
C ALA A 104 13.06 0.81 -2.50
N CYS A 105 13.49 1.87 -3.18
CA CYS A 105 14.90 2.19 -3.44
C CYS A 105 15.53 2.90 -2.21
N PRO A 106 16.88 3.05 -2.16
CA PRO A 106 17.64 3.78 -1.15
C PRO A 106 16.99 5.06 -0.63
N GLU A 107 16.52 5.87 -1.57
CA GLU A 107 16.01 7.21 -1.36
C GLU A 107 14.61 7.19 -0.71
N HIS A 108 13.79 6.20 -1.04
CA HIS A 108 12.36 6.19 -0.68
C HIS A 108 12.00 5.25 0.46
N ARG A 109 12.91 4.41 0.97
CA ARG A 109 12.61 3.52 2.10
C ARG A 109 12.15 4.26 3.34
N VAL A 110 12.84 5.34 3.69
CA VAL A 110 12.56 6.10 4.91
C VAL A 110 11.17 6.73 4.81
N THR A 111 10.90 7.47 3.72
CA THR A 111 9.62 8.17 3.54
C THR A 111 8.42 7.23 3.43
N LEU A 112 8.53 6.11 2.69
CA LEU A 112 7.47 5.10 2.61
C LEU A 112 7.29 4.35 3.94
N GLY A 113 8.39 4.05 4.63
CA GLY A 113 8.40 3.42 5.95
C GLY A 113 7.70 4.29 6.99
N ASP A 114 8.06 5.57 7.06
CA ASP A 114 7.47 6.54 7.98
C ASP A 114 5.98 6.72 7.73
N PHE A 115 5.56 6.77 6.46
CA PHE A 115 4.15 6.83 6.09
C PHE A 115 3.36 5.63 6.64
N LEU A 116 3.91 4.43 6.52
CA LEU A 116 3.27 3.20 7.02
C LEU A 116 3.34 3.12 8.55
N ASN A 117 4.45 3.55 9.16
CA ASN A 117 4.67 3.51 10.60
C ASN A 117 3.74 4.48 11.34
N ALA A 118 3.59 5.72 10.86
CA ALA A 118 2.71 6.72 11.45
C ALA A 118 1.23 6.28 11.52
N ARG A 119 0.82 5.33 10.67
CA ARG A 119 -0.54 4.75 10.65
C ARG A 119 -0.63 3.39 11.35
N GLY A 120 0.48 2.88 11.88
CA GLY A 120 0.55 1.55 12.46
C GLY A 120 0.33 0.44 11.44
N PHE A 121 0.68 0.63 10.17
CA PHE A 121 0.51 -0.38 9.11
C PHE A 121 1.79 -1.18 8.86
N LEU A 122 2.96 -0.59 9.11
CA LEU A 122 4.25 -1.23 8.86
C LEU A 122 4.43 -2.48 9.72
N ARG A 123 4.77 -3.60 9.09
CA ARG A 123 4.97 -4.88 9.78
C ARG A 123 6.43 -5.32 9.73
N GLU A 124 7.08 -5.13 8.58
CA GLU A 124 8.45 -5.55 8.38
C GLU A 124 9.07 -4.74 7.23
N VAL A 125 10.38 -4.53 7.31
CA VAL A 125 11.20 -4.03 6.21
C VAL A 125 12.32 -5.02 5.99
N ALA A 126 12.32 -5.68 4.85
CA ALA A 126 13.32 -6.68 4.49
C ALA A 126 14.05 -6.25 3.20
N PRO A 127 15.33 -6.62 3.00
CA PRO A 127 15.96 -6.54 1.69
C PRO A 127 15.15 -7.34 0.66
N THR A 128 15.03 -6.85 -0.57
CA THR A 128 14.32 -7.58 -1.66
C THR A 128 15.13 -8.74 -2.24
N ALA A 129 16.11 -9.26 -1.48
CA ALA A 129 17.07 -10.27 -1.92
C ALA A 129 16.40 -11.29 -2.84
N GLU A 130 16.98 -11.34 -4.03
CA GLU A 130 16.52 -11.90 -5.29
C GLU A 130 15.60 -13.12 -5.24
N SER A 131 14.71 -13.16 -6.23
CA SER A 131 13.94 -14.35 -6.61
C SER A 131 14.85 -15.59 -6.59
N PRO A 132 14.52 -16.65 -5.82
CA PRO A 132 15.05 -17.96 -6.16
C PRO A 132 14.44 -18.29 -7.53
N THR A 133 15.21 -18.11 -8.60
CA THR A 133 15.02 -18.92 -9.79
C THR A 133 14.90 -20.36 -9.31
N LEU A 134 13.72 -20.95 -9.57
CA LEU A 134 13.30 -22.28 -9.14
C LEU A 134 14.48 -23.22 -8.88
N ASP A 135 14.56 -23.71 -7.65
CA ASP A 135 15.02 -25.08 -7.45
C ASP A 135 13.93 -26.01 -8.03
N SER A 136 14.39 -26.98 -8.83
CA SER A 136 13.67 -28.07 -9.52
C SER A 136 13.05 -27.77 -10.90
#